data_AF-A0A643K4L6-F1
#
_entry.id   AF-A0A643K4L6-F1
#
_cell.length_a   1.000
_cell.length_b   1.000
_cell.length_c   1.000
_cell.angle_alpha   90.00
_cell.angle_beta   90.00
_cell.angle_gamma   90.00
#
_symmetry.space_group_name_H-M   'P 1'
#
loop_
_entity.id
_entity.type
_entity.pdbx_description
1 polymer ?
#
loop_
_entity_poly.entity_id
_entity_poly.type
_entity_poly.pdbx_seq_one_letter_code
_entity_poly.pdbx_strand_id
1 'polypeptide(L)'
;MARKDHYYNKAKQEGYRARSAYKLKQLDEEVGLFGPGNTVVDLGAAPGGWLQVASERVKANGKVVGVDLQRIRGLDLHNVETIRGDMTEDETKDELKAIVGERGADAVVSDMAPNMTGEYSLDHARSVYLARQAFEVAQELLATGGDFAVKVFDGQDLADFRADMETEFQYVRSIRPQASRDSSSEQYLVGKHFLTAPVRKGDELDVEIIDVGSEGDGIAKVEDFTVFVSGVEEGDTPRVRITDVKPRFAFAEPLDD
;
A
#
# COMPACT_ATOMS: atom_id res chain seq x y z
N MET A 1 -13.83 18.43 -22.40
CA MET A 1 -13.71 17.35 -23.41
C MET A 1 -12.26 17.14 -23.87
N ALA A 2 -11.50 18.19 -24.21
CA ALA A 2 -10.11 18.08 -24.70
C ALA A 2 -9.11 17.26 -23.86
N ARG A 3 -9.14 17.37 -22.52
CA ARG A 3 -8.24 16.61 -21.62
C ARG A 3 -8.52 15.10 -21.60
N LYS A 4 -9.79 14.70 -21.77
CA LYS A 4 -10.23 13.29 -21.82
C LYS A 4 -9.66 12.62 -23.08
N ASP A 5 -9.69 13.34 -24.19
CA ASP A 5 -9.21 12.87 -25.48
C ASP A 5 -7.68 12.85 -25.53
N HIS A 6 -7.00 13.79 -24.85
CA HIS A 6 -5.53 13.80 -24.78
C HIS A 6 -4.95 12.52 -24.18
N TYR A 7 -5.31 12.15 -22.94
CA TYR A 7 -4.74 10.95 -22.29
C TYR A 7 -5.21 9.64 -22.92
N TYR A 8 -6.41 9.61 -23.50
CA TYR A 8 -6.86 8.45 -24.27
C TYR A 8 -6.03 8.26 -25.54
N ASN A 9 -5.83 9.33 -26.31
CA ASN A 9 -5.00 9.27 -27.52
C ASN A 9 -3.54 8.96 -27.20
N LYS A 10 -2.99 9.57 -26.14
CA LYS A 10 -1.63 9.33 -25.68
C LYS A 10 -1.43 7.86 -25.26
N ALA A 11 -2.38 7.31 -24.48
CA ALA A 11 -2.34 5.90 -24.07
C ALA A 11 -2.31 4.98 -25.29
N LYS A 12 -3.17 5.25 -26.27
CA LYS A 12 -3.22 4.46 -27.52
C LYS A 12 -1.92 4.59 -28.33
N GLN A 13 -1.31 5.77 -28.40
CA GLN A 13 -0.04 5.99 -29.09
C GLN A 13 1.13 5.26 -28.41
N GLU A 14 1.14 5.21 -27.08
CA GLU A 14 2.16 4.53 -26.28
C GLU A 14 1.86 3.03 -26.05
N GLY A 15 0.76 2.50 -26.60
CA GLY A 15 0.39 1.09 -26.49
C GLY A 15 -0.25 0.67 -25.16
N TYR A 16 -0.63 1.62 -24.31
CA TYR A 16 -1.38 1.34 -23.08
C TYR A 16 -2.83 1.00 -23.37
N ARG A 17 -3.35 0.02 -22.63
CA ARG A 17 -4.75 -0.45 -22.75
C ARG A 17 -5.78 0.50 -22.17
N ALA A 18 -5.36 1.35 -21.24
CA ALA A 18 -6.24 2.28 -20.58
C ALA A 18 -5.51 3.58 -20.26
N ARG A 19 -6.27 4.68 -20.33
CA ARG A 19 -5.79 5.99 -19.89
C ARG A 19 -5.47 6.05 -18.39
N SER A 20 -6.02 5.11 -17.58
CA SER A 20 -5.68 4.99 -16.16
C SER A 20 -4.20 4.69 -15.93
N ALA A 21 -3.49 4.14 -16.93
CA ALA A 21 -2.03 3.98 -16.90
C ALA A 21 -1.30 5.30 -16.53
N TYR A 22 -1.77 6.46 -17.03
CA TYR A 22 -1.17 7.75 -16.67
C TYR A 22 -1.41 8.16 -15.22
N LYS A 23 -2.52 7.73 -14.62
CA LYS A 23 -2.75 7.98 -13.19
C LYS A 23 -1.70 7.25 -12.37
N LEU A 24 -1.44 5.97 -12.68
CA LEU A 24 -0.43 5.19 -11.97
C LEU A 24 0.98 5.73 -12.20
N LYS A 25 1.32 6.12 -13.44
CA LYS A 25 2.61 6.79 -13.71
C LYS A 25 2.79 8.05 -12.87
N GLN A 26 1.76 8.89 -12.76
CA GLN A 26 1.79 10.12 -11.96
C GLN A 26 1.92 9.81 -10.47
N LEU A 27 1.16 8.83 -9.96
CA LEU A 27 1.27 8.40 -8.56
C LEU A 27 2.70 7.92 -8.26
N ASP A 28 3.23 7.01 -9.07
CA ASP A 28 4.59 6.48 -8.89
C ASP A 28 5.66 7.58 -9.00
N GLU A 29 5.51 8.54 -9.92
CA GLU A 29 6.40 9.71 -10.02
C GLU A 29 6.36 10.61 -8.79
N GLU A 30 5.21 10.72 -8.12
CA GLU A 30 5.03 11.59 -6.96
C GLU A 30 5.50 10.96 -5.64
N VAL A 31 5.32 9.64 -5.48
CA VAL A 31 5.59 8.95 -4.19
C VAL A 31 6.55 7.78 -4.25
N GLY A 32 7.00 7.36 -5.43
CA GLY A 32 7.86 6.19 -5.62
C GLY A 32 7.23 4.93 -5.05
N LEU A 33 6.24 4.37 -5.75
CA LEU A 33 5.58 3.11 -5.38
C LEU A 33 6.39 1.90 -5.83
N PHE A 34 7.13 2.02 -6.93
CA PHE A 34 7.74 0.88 -7.60
C PHE A 34 9.26 1.03 -7.76
N GLY A 35 9.96 -0.08 -7.54
CA GLY A 35 11.39 -0.23 -7.80
C GLY A 35 11.70 -1.48 -8.63
N PRO A 36 12.88 -1.52 -9.28
CA PRO A 36 13.34 -2.73 -9.98
C PRO A 36 13.37 -3.95 -9.05
N GLY A 37 12.81 -5.07 -9.49
CA GLY A 37 12.75 -6.31 -8.73
C GLY A 37 11.58 -6.42 -7.73
N ASN A 38 10.73 -5.39 -7.63
CA ASN A 38 9.55 -5.45 -6.76
C ASN A 38 8.55 -6.52 -7.24
N THR A 39 7.83 -7.10 -6.27
CA THR A 39 6.59 -7.84 -6.45
C THR A 39 5.42 -6.89 -6.23
N VAL A 40 4.57 -6.70 -7.24
CA VAL A 40 3.44 -5.76 -7.23
C VAL A 40 2.13 -6.50 -7.46
N VAL A 41 1.12 -6.21 -6.66
CA VAL A 41 -0.25 -6.71 -6.84
C VAL A 41 -1.15 -5.56 -7.26
N ASP A 42 -1.96 -5.76 -8.29
CA ASP A 42 -2.95 -4.81 -8.82
C ASP A 42 -4.36 -5.40 -8.69
N LEU A 43 -5.18 -4.80 -7.83
CA LEU A 43 -6.55 -5.23 -7.54
C LEU A 43 -7.55 -4.42 -8.36
N GLY A 44 -8.46 -5.11 -9.06
CA GLY A 44 -9.30 -4.48 -10.08
C GLY A 44 -8.51 -4.12 -11.34
N ALA A 45 -7.61 -5.03 -11.75
CA ALA A 45 -6.61 -4.76 -12.76
C ALA A 45 -7.14 -4.65 -14.19
N ALA A 46 -8.39 -5.04 -14.49
CA ALA A 46 -8.91 -4.98 -15.85
C ALA A 46 -9.03 -3.52 -16.34
N PRO A 47 -8.61 -3.21 -17.59
CA PRO A 47 -8.20 -4.10 -18.68
C PRO A 47 -6.69 -4.42 -18.74
N GLY A 48 -5.91 -4.05 -17.74
CA GLY A 48 -4.48 -4.32 -17.61
C GLY A 48 -3.58 -3.11 -17.85
N GLY A 49 -4.10 -1.89 -17.82
CA GLY A 49 -3.31 -0.67 -18.04
C GLY A 49 -2.31 -0.40 -16.90
N TRP A 50 -2.70 -0.68 -15.66
CA TRP A 50 -1.82 -0.55 -14.49
C TRP A 50 -0.76 -1.66 -14.46
N LEU A 51 -1.13 -2.89 -14.81
CA LEU A 51 -0.17 -4.00 -15.03
C LEU A 51 0.97 -3.65 -16.01
N GLN A 52 0.66 -2.98 -17.13
CA GLN A 52 1.68 -2.54 -18.09
C GLN A 52 2.67 -1.57 -17.44
N VAL A 53 2.17 -0.58 -16.69
CA VAL A 53 3.00 0.41 -16.01
C VAL A 53 3.84 -0.24 -14.92
N ALA A 54 3.22 -1.07 -14.06
CA ALA A 54 3.93 -1.78 -13.00
C ALA A 54 5.06 -2.64 -13.58
N SER A 55 4.79 -3.41 -14.64
CA SER A 55 5.78 -4.25 -15.32
C SER A 55 6.99 -3.45 -15.82
N GLU A 56 6.76 -2.29 -16.44
CA GLU A 56 7.84 -1.41 -16.91
C GLU A 56 8.70 -0.86 -15.76
N ARG A 57 8.10 -0.60 -14.60
CA ARG A 57 8.76 -0.02 -13.44
C ARG A 57 9.58 -1.07 -12.68
N VAL A 58 9.03 -2.26 -12.48
CA VAL A 58 9.71 -3.35 -11.75
C VAL A 58 10.78 -4.07 -12.58
N LYS A 59 10.85 -3.82 -13.89
CA LYS A 59 11.84 -4.42 -14.82
C LYS A 59 11.73 -5.94 -14.90
N ALA A 60 12.65 -6.55 -15.65
CA ALA A 60 12.58 -7.96 -16.01
C ALA A 60 12.64 -8.93 -14.81
N ASN A 61 13.23 -8.51 -13.69
CA ASN A 61 13.40 -9.33 -12.48
C ASN A 61 12.28 -9.13 -11.46
N GLY A 62 11.37 -8.17 -11.68
CA GLY A 62 10.21 -7.98 -10.82
C GLY A 62 9.08 -8.92 -11.20
N LYS A 63 8.03 -8.92 -10.38
CA LYS A 63 6.81 -9.71 -10.59
C LYS A 63 5.60 -8.80 -10.47
N VAL A 64 4.61 -8.98 -11.33
CA VAL A 64 3.34 -8.24 -11.27
C VAL A 64 2.20 -9.23 -11.35
N VAL A 65 1.25 -9.12 -10.42
CA VAL A 65 0.06 -9.98 -10.37
C VAL A 65 -1.18 -9.10 -10.44
N GLY A 66 -2.02 -9.32 -11.44
CA GLY A 66 -3.31 -8.63 -11.56
C GLY A 66 -4.47 -9.52 -11.16
N VAL A 67 -5.39 -9.02 -10.34
CA VAL A 67 -6.63 -9.72 -10.00
C VAL A 67 -7.83 -8.91 -10.41
N ASP A 68 -8.78 -9.55 -11.11
CA ASP A 68 -10.04 -8.92 -11.50
C ASP A 68 -11.14 -9.97 -11.72
N LEU A 69 -12.40 -9.62 -11.46
CA LEU A 69 -13.57 -10.44 -11.82
C LEU A 69 -13.66 -10.66 -13.34
N GLN A 70 -13.23 -9.66 -14.11
CA GLN A 70 -13.21 -9.67 -15.56
C GLN A 70 -11.93 -10.31 -16.09
N ARG A 71 -12.07 -11.02 -17.21
CA ARG A 71 -10.91 -11.57 -17.91
C ARG A 71 -10.03 -10.44 -18.46
N ILE A 72 -8.78 -10.39 -18.01
CA ILE A 72 -7.74 -9.56 -18.60
C ILE A 72 -7.20 -10.28 -19.85
N ARG A 73 -7.14 -9.59 -21.00
CA ARG A 73 -6.56 -10.18 -22.22
C ARG A 73 -5.05 -10.35 -22.07
N GLY A 74 -4.43 -11.37 -22.66
CA GLY A 74 -2.98 -11.61 -22.54
C GLY A 74 -2.15 -10.38 -22.95
N LEU A 75 -1.19 -9.98 -22.11
CA LEU A 75 -0.42 -8.72 -22.23
C LEU A 75 0.91 -8.86 -22.99
N ASP A 76 1.34 -10.09 -23.32
CA ASP A 76 2.67 -10.40 -23.89
C ASP A 76 3.83 -9.83 -23.04
N LEU A 77 3.70 -9.90 -21.71
CA LEU A 77 4.69 -9.49 -20.71
C LEU A 77 5.11 -10.70 -19.88
N HIS A 78 6.41 -10.99 -19.80
CA HIS A 78 6.92 -12.24 -19.19
C HIS A 78 6.85 -12.26 -17.66
N ASN A 79 6.73 -11.09 -17.04
CA ASN A 79 6.71 -10.88 -15.59
C ASN A 79 5.30 -10.52 -15.05
N VAL A 80 4.26 -10.68 -15.87
CA VAL A 80 2.87 -10.40 -15.49
C VAL A 80 2.08 -11.69 -15.45
N GLU A 81 1.45 -11.94 -14.31
CA GLU A 81 0.46 -13.00 -14.14
C GLU A 81 -0.91 -12.39 -13.83
N THR A 82 -1.99 -13.05 -14.22
CA THR A 82 -3.34 -12.54 -14.00
C THR A 82 -4.25 -13.63 -13.47
N ILE A 83 -4.91 -13.35 -12.35
CA ILE A 83 -5.95 -14.18 -11.76
C ILE A 83 -7.30 -13.58 -12.15
N ARG A 84 -8.23 -14.44 -12.55
CA ARG A 84 -9.63 -14.07 -12.70
C ARG A 84 -10.42 -14.64 -11.54
N GLY A 85 -10.73 -13.80 -10.56
CA GLY A 85 -11.40 -14.23 -9.34
C GLY A 85 -11.95 -13.06 -8.54
N ASP A 86 -12.76 -13.38 -7.54
CA ASP A 86 -13.26 -12.43 -6.55
C ASP A 86 -12.32 -12.42 -5.34
N MET A 87 -11.81 -11.26 -4.94
CA MET A 87 -10.90 -11.14 -3.80
C MET A 87 -11.59 -11.41 -2.45
N THR A 88 -12.90 -11.55 -2.42
CA THR A 88 -13.66 -12.00 -1.24
C THR A 88 -13.67 -13.53 -1.09
N GLU A 89 -13.26 -14.28 -2.12
CA GLU A 89 -13.20 -15.74 -2.11
C GLU A 89 -11.80 -16.23 -1.67
N ASP A 90 -11.77 -17.19 -0.75
CA ASP A 90 -10.53 -17.77 -0.21
C ASP A 90 -9.66 -18.42 -1.31
N GLU A 91 -10.29 -19.03 -2.33
CA GLU A 91 -9.56 -19.64 -3.46
C GLU A 91 -8.71 -18.60 -4.22
N THR A 92 -9.28 -17.42 -4.51
CA THR A 92 -8.56 -16.32 -5.16
C THR A 92 -7.43 -15.80 -4.27
N LYS A 93 -7.67 -15.68 -2.96
CA LYS A 93 -6.66 -15.23 -2.00
C LYS A 93 -5.51 -16.23 -1.90
N ASP A 94 -5.80 -17.51 -1.86
CA ASP A 94 -4.80 -18.58 -1.76
C ASP A 94 -3.95 -18.68 -3.04
N GLU A 95 -4.57 -18.58 -4.22
CA GLU A 95 -3.85 -18.51 -5.49
C GLU A 95 -2.92 -17.28 -5.54
N LEU A 96 -3.43 -16.12 -5.15
CA LEU A 96 -2.65 -14.88 -5.10
C LEU A 96 -1.47 -14.99 -4.12
N LYS A 97 -1.69 -15.52 -2.92
CA LYS A 97 -0.64 -15.77 -1.91
C LYS A 97 0.43 -16.72 -2.45
N ALA A 98 0.03 -17.79 -3.14
CA ALA A 98 0.97 -18.73 -3.73
C ALA A 98 1.86 -18.07 -4.81
N ILE A 99 1.29 -17.19 -5.64
CA ILE A 99 2.04 -16.46 -6.66
C ILE A 99 2.97 -15.42 -6.04
N VAL A 100 2.50 -14.66 -5.04
CA VAL A 100 3.29 -13.63 -4.34
C VAL A 100 4.45 -14.29 -3.58
N GLY A 101 4.18 -15.40 -2.89
CA GLY A 101 5.14 -16.16 -2.11
C GLY A 101 5.43 -15.56 -0.72
N GLU A 102 6.22 -16.27 0.08
CA GLU A 102 6.45 -15.96 1.50
C GLU A 102 7.16 -14.61 1.75
N ARG A 103 7.87 -14.08 0.75
CA ARG A 103 8.49 -12.75 0.86
C ARG A 103 7.44 -11.64 1.01
N GLY A 104 6.21 -11.86 0.51
CA GLY A 104 5.18 -10.83 0.41
C GLY A 104 5.38 -9.89 -0.77
N ALA A 105 4.40 -9.01 -0.98
CA ALA A 105 4.42 -7.98 -2.00
C ALA A 105 5.15 -6.72 -1.50
N ASP A 106 5.93 -6.08 -2.39
CA ASP A 106 6.55 -4.80 -2.10
C ASP A 106 5.55 -3.64 -2.33
N ALA A 107 4.53 -3.84 -3.17
CA ALA A 107 3.41 -2.91 -3.29
C ALA A 107 2.09 -3.59 -3.66
N VAL A 108 0.98 -3.06 -3.12
CA VAL A 108 -0.39 -3.42 -3.50
C VAL A 108 -1.09 -2.15 -3.97
N VAL A 109 -1.73 -2.20 -5.14
CA VAL A 109 -2.42 -1.05 -5.73
C VAL A 109 -3.85 -1.42 -6.14
N SER A 110 -4.77 -0.45 -6.10
CA SER A 110 -6.17 -0.67 -6.49
C SER A 110 -6.78 0.56 -7.16
N ASP A 111 -7.25 0.38 -8.41
CA ASP A 111 -8.09 1.34 -9.14
C ASP A 111 -9.55 0.85 -9.21
N MET A 112 -9.99 0.04 -8.23
CA MET A 112 -11.39 -0.40 -8.15
C MET A 112 -12.33 0.80 -7.97
N ALA A 113 -13.46 0.78 -8.68
CA ALA A 113 -14.54 1.75 -8.50
C ALA A 113 -15.90 1.06 -8.59
N PRO A 114 -16.88 1.52 -7.79
CA PRO A 114 -18.24 1.01 -7.91
C PRO A 114 -18.90 1.52 -9.19
N ASN A 115 -20.00 0.85 -9.59
CA ASN A 115 -20.91 1.43 -10.58
C ASN A 115 -21.55 2.70 -10.00
N MET A 116 -21.32 3.83 -10.67
CA MET A 116 -21.85 5.13 -10.26
C MET A 116 -23.37 5.14 -10.37
N THR A 117 -24.04 5.44 -9.27
CA THR A 117 -25.49 5.61 -9.20
C THR A 117 -25.90 7.06 -9.46
N GLY A 118 -24.97 8.01 -9.27
CA GLY A 118 -25.26 9.45 -9.31
C GLY A 118 -25.68 10.02 -7.95
N GLU A 119 -25.96 9.16 -6.97
CA GLU A 119 -26.17 9.55 -5.58
C GLU A 119 -24.81 9.61 -4.87
N TYR A 120 -24.36 10.82 -4.55
CA TYR A 120 -23.01 11.07 -4.04
C TYR A 120 -22.70 10.27 -2.78
N SER A 121 -23.65 10.25 -1.83
CA SER A 121 -23.49 9.56 -0.56
C SER A 121 -23.32 8.05 -0.74
N LEU A 122 -24.14 7.44 -1.59
CA LEU A 122 -24.10 6.01 -1.89
C LEU A 122 -22.84 5.64 -2.70
N ASP A 123 -22.46 6.45 -3.68
CA ASP A 123 -21.26 6.22 -4.48
C ASP A 123 -19.99 6.33 -3.62
N HIS A 124 -19.96 7.27 -2.67
CA HIS A 124 -18.89 7.38 -1.68
C HIS A 124 -18.81 6.13 -0.79
N ALA A 125 -19.91 5.74 -0.14
CA ALA A 125 -19.93 4.59 0.76
C ALA A 125 -19.45 3.30 0.06
N ARG A 126 -19.88 3.08 -1.19
CA ARG A 126 -19.41 1.95 -2.02
C ARG A 126 -17.93 2.05 -2.39
N SER A 127 -17.43 3.25 -2.63
CA SER A 127 -16.01 3.46 -2.91
C SER A 127 -15.15 3.16 -1.68
N VAL A 128 -15.56 3.61 -0.49
CA VAL A 128 -14.85 3.31 0.76
C VAL A 128 -14.90 1.81 1.07
N TYR A 129 -16.04 1.15 0.84
CA TYR A 129 -16.15 -0.30 1.00
C TYR A 129 -15.12 -1.05 0.14
N LEU A 130 -15.03 -0.74 -1.16
CA LEU A 130 -14.03 -1.37 -2.04
C LEU A 130 -12.59 -1.05 -1.61
N ALA A 131 -12.35 0.17 -1.13
CA ALA A 131 -11.02 0.56 -0.65
C ALA A 131 -10.61 -0.20 0.62
N ARG A 132 -11.56 -0.43 1.54
CA ARG A 132 -11.36 -1.24 2.75
C ARG A 132 -11.07 -2.71 2.41
N GLN A 133 -11.79 -3.29 1.45
CA GLN A 133 -11.50 -4.64 0.98
C GLN A 133 -10.11 -4.76 0.36
N ALA A 134 -9.68 -3.76 -0.42
CA ALA A 134 -8.33 -3.71 -0.95
C ALA A 134 -7.26 -3.57 0.16
N PHE A 135 -7.58 -2.81 1.21
CA PHE A 135 -6.70 -2.61 2.37
C PHE A 135 -6.54 -3.89 3.18
N GLU A 136 -7.61 -4.63 3.45
CA GLU A 136 -7.57 -5.94 4.12
C GLU A 136 -6.65 -6.91 3.38
N VAL A 137 -6.80 -7.00 2.05
CA VAL A 137 -5.92 -7.81 1.20
C VAL A 137 -4.47 -7.31 1.27
N ALA A 138 -4.25 -6.01 1.29
CA ALA A 138 -2.92 -5.44 1.40
C ALA A 138 -2.24 -5.82 2.72
N GLN A 139 -2.97 -5.79 3.84
CA GLN A 139 -2.45 -6.20 5.15
C GLN A 139 -2.03 -7.69 5.17
N GLU A 140 -2.73 -8.55 4.43
CA GLU A 140 -2.39 -9.98 4.32
C GLU A 140 -1.18 -10.25 3.40
N LEU A 141 -0.89 -9.38 2.44
CA LEU A 141 0.09 -9.64 1.38
C LEU A 141 1.37 -8.81 1.48
N LEU A 142 1.31 -7.61 2.07
CA LEU A 142 2.44 -6.70 2.07
C LEU A 142 3.58 -7.23 2.94
N ALA A 143 4.78 -7.18 2.38
CA ALA A 143 6.00 -7.31 3.14
C ALA A 143 6.20 -6.09 4.05
N THR A 144 6.94 -6.26 5.13
CA THR A 144 7.41 -5.17 5.98
C THR A 144 8.06 -4.06 5.16
N GLY A 145 7.56 -2.83 5.29
CA GLY A 145 8.03 -1.66 4.55
C GLY A 145 7.47 -1.51 3.13
N GLY A 146 6.56 -2.41 2.70
CA GLY A 146 5.84 -2.31 1.44
C GLY A 146 4.80 -1.18 1.42
N ASP A 147 4.28 -0.86 0.24
CA ASP A 147 3.40 0.29 0.04
C ASP A 147 2.01 -0.10 -0.46
N PHE A 148 1.00 0.69 -0.09
CA PHE A 148 -0.38 0.52 -0.54
C PHE A 148 -0.90 1.79 -1.20
N ALA A 149 -1.52 1.68 -2.37
CA ALA A 149 -2.19 2.81 -3.02
C ALA A 149 -3.60 2.43 -3.48
N VAL A 150 -4.61 3.17 -3.05
CA VAL A 150 -6.01 2.84 -3.32
C VAL A 150 -6.81 4.06 -3.74
N LYS A 151 -7.62 3.90 -4.79
CA LYS A 151 -8.59 4.90 -5.18
C LYS A 151 -9.74 4.98 -4.18
N VAL A 152 -10.14 6.20 -3.85
CA VAL A 152 -11.31 6.48 -3.03
C VAL A 152 -11.99 7.78 -3.47
N PHE A 153 -13.30 7.87 -3.29
CA PHE A 153 -14.05 9.11 -3.50
C PHE A 153 -14.17 9.91 -2.21
N ASP A 154 -14.10 11.24 -2.33
CA ASP A 154 -14.38 12.14 -1.20
C ASP A 154 -15.72 11.85 -0.55
N GLY A 155 -15.78 12.03 0.77
CA GLY A 155 -17.01 11.95 1.54
C GLY A 155 -16.72 11.75 3.02
N GLN A 156 -17.80 11.53 3.79
CA GLN A 156 -17.79 11.55 5.25
C GLN A 156 -16.92 10.44 5.88
N ASP A 157 -16.84 9.26 5.26
CA ASP A 157 -16.17 8.08 5.82
C ASP A 157 -14.68 8.01 5.43
N LEU A 158 -14.19 8.99 4.67
CA LEU A 158 -12.80 9.01 4.19
C LEU A 158 -11.80 9.25 5.32
N ALA A 159 -12.14 10.11 6.28
CA ALA A 159 -11.25 10.44 7.39
C ALA A 159 -11.00 9.21 8.28
N ASP A 160 -12.06 8.46 8.58
CA ASP A 160 -11.98 7.24 9.38
C ASP A 160 -11.15 6.17 8.65
N PHE A 161 -11.40 5.96 7.36
CA PHE A 161 -10.61 5.01 6.56
C PHE A 161 -9.12 5.42 6.49
N ARG A 162 -8.84 6.71 6.38
CA ARG A 162 -7.46 7.20 6.43
C ARG A 162 -6.82 6.94 7.80
N ALA A 163 -7.54 7.17 8.89
CA ALA A 163 -7.04 6.91 10.24
C ALA A 163 -6.68 5.43 10.42
N ASP A 164 -7.49 4.51 9.89
CA ASP A 164 -7.18 3.07 9.89
C ASP A 164 -5.89 2.75 9.10
N MET A 165 -5.67 3.43 7.97
CA MET A 165 -4.39 3.27 7.24
C MET A 165 -3.20 3.85 8.02
N GLU A 166 -3.39 4.92 8.80
CA GLU A 166 -2.33 5.55 9.59
C GLU A 166 -1.88 4.69 10.79
N THR A 167 -2.64 3.66 11.19
CA THR A 167 -2.19 2.70 12.21
C THR A 167 -1.25 1.63 11.66
N GLU A 168 -1.36 1.32 10.37
CA GLU A 168 -0.67 0.21 9.72
C GLU A 168 0.52 0.62 8.86
N PHE A 169 0.67 1.92 8.58
CA PHE A 169 1.72 2.47 7.73
C PHE A 169 2.49 3.55 8.47
N GLN A 170 3.78 3.71 8.16
CA GLN A 170 4.59 4.77 8.75
C GLN A 170 4.00 6.17 8.50
N TYR A 171 3.39 6.38 7.33
CA TYR A 171 2.60 7.57 7.05
C TYR A 171 1.65 7.33 5.86
N VAL A 172 0.59 8.15 5.79
CA VAL A 172 -0.40 8.13 4.70
C VAL A 172 -0.43 9.48 3.97
N ARG A 173 -0.49 9.44 2.64
CA ARG A 173 -0.63 10.61 1.77
C ARG A 173 -1.94 10.56 0.99
N SER A 174 -2.51 11.72 0.70
CA SER A 174 -3.67 11.86 -0.18
C SER A 174 -3.23 12.55 -1.47
N ILE A 175 -3.46 11.91 -2.62
CA ILE A 175 -2.98 12.39 -3.93
C ILE A 175 -4.15 12.48 -4.90
N ARG A 176 -4.21 13.58 -5.65
CA ARG A 176 -5.16 13.77 -6.75
C ARG A 176 -4.40 13.85 -8.05
N PRO A 177 -4.35 12.77 -8.86
CA PRO A 177 -3.62 12.78 -10.11
C PRO A 177 -4.16 13.84 -11.04
N GLN A 178 -3.27 14.54 -11.73
CA GLN A 178 -3.67 15.49 -12.76
C GLN A 178 -4.41 14.79 -13.91
N ALA A 179 -4.30 13.48 -14.09
CA ALA A 179 -5.10 12.77 -15.09
C ALA A 179 -6.58 12.56 -14.68
N SER A 180 -6.99 13.00 -13.48
CA SER A 180 -8.40 12.98 -13.02
C SER A 180 -9.26 14.00 -13.77
N ARG A 181 -10.58 13.77 -13.84
CA ARG A 181 -11.52 14.72 -14.45
C ARG A 181 -11.71 15.89 -13.48
N ASP A 182 -11.79 17.12 -13.97
CA ASP A 182 -11.95 18.33 -13.13
C ASP A 182 -13.23 18.34 -12.26
N SER A 183 -14.17 17.41 -12.51
CA SER A 183 -15.41 17.21 -11.74
C SER A 183 -15.41 15.94 -10.87
N SER A 184 -14.28 15.25 -10.74
CA SER A 184 -14.20 13.96 -10.05
C SER A 184 -13.82 14.17 -8.60
N SER A 185 -14.61 13.64 -7.68
CA SER A 185 -14.25 13.45 -6.26
C SER A 185 -13.16 12.38 -6.06
N GLU A 186 -12.45 11.99 -7.13
CA GLU A 186 -11.45 10.92 -7.10
C GLU A 186 -10.14 11.41 -6.48
N GLN A 187 -9.64 10.62 -5.54
CA GLN A 187 -8.29 10.72 -5.01
C GLN A 187 -7.72 9.33 -4.74
N TYR A 188 -6.44 9.28 -4.40
CA TYR A 188 -5.77 8.08 -3.94
C TYR A 188 -5.25 8.32 -2.54
N LEU A 189 -5.52 7.38 -1.64
CA LEU A 189 -4.78 7.26 -0.40
C LEU A 189 -3.58 6.36 -0.64
N VAL A 190 -2.41 6.79 -0.16
CA VAL A 190 -1.16 6.05 -0.29
C VAL A 190 -0.57 5.84 1.09
N GLY A 191 -0.62 4.61 1.58
CA GLY A 191 0.10 4.17 2.77
C GLY A 191 1.53 3.82 2.40
N LYS A 192 2.50 4.39 3.10
CA LYS A 192 3.92 4.17 2.86
C LYS A 192 4.55 3.42 4.02
N HIS A 193 5.32 2.40 3.67
CA HIS A 193 6.09 1.58 4.61
C HIS A 193 5.21 0.86 5.65
N PHE A 194 4.57 -0.23 5.21
CA PHE A 194 3.75 -1.11 6.02
C PHE A 194 4.49 -1.61 7.27
N LEU A 195 3.80 -1.53 8.41
CA LEU A 195 4.36 -1.84 9.73
C LEU A 195 3.88 -3.22 10.19
N THR A 196 4.81 -4.15 10.31
CA THR A 196 4.56 -5.48 10.89
C THR A 196 5.16 -5.62 12.29
N ALA A 197 5.53 -4.49 12.92
CA ALA A 197 6.14 -4.47 14.23
C ALA A 197 5.20 -5.08 15.29
N PRO A 198 5.72 -5.71 16.36
CA PRO A 198 4.91 -6.18 17.49
C PRO A 198 4.50 -5.05 18.45
N VAL A 199 4.94 -3.81 18.18
CA VAL A 199 4.65 -2.62 18.99
C VAL A 199 3.97 -1.53 18.16
N ARG A 200 3.26 -0.63 18.82
CA ARG A 200 2.61 0.55 18.26
C ARG A 200 3.04 1.80 19.02
N LYS A 201 2.95 2.94 18.33
CA LYS A 201 3.23 4.24 18.94
C LYS A 201 2.26 4.48 20.10
N GLY A 202 2.81 4.84 21.26
CA GLY A 202 2.07 5.04 22.49
C GLY A 202 1.98 3.81 23.39
N ASP A 203 2.39 2.63 22.91
CA ASP A 203 2.48 1.44 23.75
C ASP A 203 3.43 1.69 24.92
N GLU A 204 3.05 1.20 26.09
CA GLU A 204 3.87 1.20 27.30
C GLU A 204 4.18 -0.23 27.70
N LEU A 205 5.45 -0.53 27.91
CA LEU A 205 5.92 -1.88 28.22
C LEU A 205 7.20 -1.85 29.03
N ASP A 206 7.42 -2.89 29.83
CA ASP A 206 8.69 -3.15 30.47
C ASP A 206 9.62 -3.84 29.46
N VAL A 207 10.85 -3.35 29.33
CA VAL A 207 11.86 -3.91 28.43
C VAL A 207 13.17 -4.15 29.17
N GLU A 208 13.94 -5.13 28.75
CA GLU A 208 15.32 -5.34 29.20
C GLU A 208 16.29 -4.77 28.16
N ILE A 209 17.23 -3.94 28.61
CA ILE A 209 18.28 -3.39 27.76
C ILE A 209 19.41 -4.42 27.66
N ILE A 210 19.55 -5.02 26.48
CA ILE A 210 20.47 -6.14 26.24
C ILE A 210 21.80 -5.70 25.61
N ASP A 211 21.89 -4.48 25.10
CA ASP A 211 23.08 -3.91 24.47
C ASP A 211 22.95 -2.38 24.41
N VAL A 212 24.02 -1.68 24.03
CA VAL A 212 24.02 -0.23 23.80
C VAL A 212 24.59 0.07 22.41
N GLY A 213 23.83 0.81 21.61
CA GLY A 213 24.22 1.23 20.28
C GLY A 213 25.39 2.21 20.28
N SER A 214 26.03 2.40 19.12
CA SER A 214 27.18 3.30 18.98
C SER A 214 26.88 4.78 19.28
N GLU A 215 25.61 5.18 19.24
CA GLU A 215 25.17 6.54 19.57
C GLU A 215 24.77 6.71 21.04
N GLY A 216 24.86 5.64 21.84
CA GLY A 216 24.55 5.65 23.27
C GLY A 216 23.12 5.25 23.63
N ASP A 217 22.27 4.92 22.66
CA ASP A 217 20.93 4.41 22.91
C ASP A 217 20.97 2.94 23.37
N GLY A 218 20.22 2.62 24.41
CA GLY A 218 19.99 1.24 24.83
C GLY A 218 19.20 0.47 23.78
N ILE A 219 19.47 -0.82 23.66
CA ILE A 219 18.83 -1.72 22.70
C ILE A 219 18.02 -2.75 23.48
N ALA A 220 16.72 -2.77 23.23
CA ALA A 220 15.79 -3.80 23.69
C ALA A 220 15.27 -4.65 22.53
N LYS A 221 14.76 -5.85 22.86
CA LYS A 221 14.13 -6.76 21.92
C LYS A 221 12.71 -7.11 22.36
N VAL A 222 11.75 -6.88 21.46
CA VAL A 222 10.35 -7.32 21.61
C VAL A 222 10.06 -8.27 20.46
N GLU A 223 9.92 -9.58 20.73
CA GLU A 223 9.72 -10.60 19.68
C GLU A 223 10.71 -10.44 18.49
N ASP A 224 12.01 -10.34 18.81
CA ASP A 224 13.13 -10.08 17.88
C ASP A 224 13.16 -8.69 17.22
N PHE A 225 12.11 -7.88 17.39
CA PHE A 225 12.05 -6.50 16.92
C PHE A 225 12.87 -5.57 17.80
N THR A 226 13.72 -4.75 17.17
CA THR A 226 14.64 -3.85 17.86
C THR A 226 13.93 -2.60 18.34
N VAL A 227 14.07 -2.26 19.62
CA VAL A 227 13.59 -1.00 20.20
C VAL A 227 14.78 -0.24 20.76
N PHE A 228 15.00 0.97 20.26
CA PHE A 228 16.03 1.88 20.78
C PHE A 228 15.45 2.72 21.91
N VAL A 229 16.12 2.74 23.05
CA VAL A 229 15.69 3.44 24.26
C VAL A 229 16.75 4.46 24.64
N SER A 230 16.38 5.74 24.68
CA SER A 230 17.32 6.80 25.01
C SER A 230 17.58 6.89 26.52
N GLY A 231 18.82 7.15 26.93
CA GLY A 231 19.16 7.52 28.31
C GLY A 231 19.15 6.38 29.33
N VAL A 232 19.43 5.14 28.88
CA VAL A 232 19.47 3.93 29.70
C VAL A 232 20.77 3.17 29.46
N GLU A 233 21.15 2.32 30.42
CA GLU A 233 22.37 1.51 30.39
C GLU A 233 22.06 0.01 30.16
N GLU A 234 23.08 -0.75 29.75
CA GLU A 234 22.95 -2.21 29.60
C GLU A 234 22.59 -2.87 30.94
N GLY A 235 21.59 -3.76 30.91
CA GLY A 235 21.05 -4.44 32.08
C GLY A 235 19.92 -3.69 32.78
N ASP A 236 19.60 -2.45 32.37
CA ASP A 236 18.42 -1.75 32.88
C ASP A 236 17.13 -2.45 32.44
N THR A 237 16.10 -2.39 33.29
CA THR A 237 14.75 -2.87 32.97
C THR A 237 13.71 -1.77 33.08
N PRO A 238 13.78 -0.71 32.25
CA PRO A 238 12.87 0.42 32.35
C PRO A 238 11.48 0.07 31.83
N ARG A 239 10.46 0.73 32.39
CA ARG A 239 9.18 0.88 31.73
C ARG A 239 9.31 2.00 30.70
N VAL A 240 8.99 1.72 29.44
CA VAL A 240 9.18 2.67 28.33
C VAL A 240 7.88 2.94 27.61
N ARG A 241 7.80 4.09 26.93
CA ARG A 241 6.73 4.41 25.97
C ARG A 241 7.29 4.49 24.56
N ILE A 242 6.69 3.77 23.62
CA ILE A 242 7.06 3.82 22.20
C ILE A 242 6.69 5.18 21.60
N THR A 243 7.68 5.90 21.07
CA THR A 243 7.51 7.26 20.53
C THR A 243 7.38 7.28 19.02
N ASP A 244 8.01 6.33 18.31
CA ASP A 244 7.98 6.22 16.86
C ASP A 244 8.24 4.77 16.42
N VAL A 245 7.59 4.33 15.34
CA VAL A 245 7.73 2.97 14.80
C VAL A 245 8.16 3.06 13.34
N LYS A 246 9.27 2.40 13.03
CA LYS A 246 9.76 2.18 11.67
C LYS A 246 9.50 0.72 11.26
N PRO A 247 9.61 0.38 9.98
CA PRO A 247 9.36 -0.99 9.53
C PRO A 247 10.23 -2.05 10.24
N ARG A 248 11.45 -1.71 10.66
CA ARG A 248 12.42 -2.68 11.21
C ARG A 248 12.87 -2.41 12.65
N PHE A 249 12.45 -1.30 13.23
CA PHE A 249 12.80 -0.92 14.60
C PHE A 249 11.84 0.16 15.12
N ALA A 250 11.82 0.38 16.42
CA ALA A 250 11.09 1.49 17.04
C ALA A 250 12.02 2.29 17.96
N PHE A 251 11.55 3.48 18.33
CA PHE A 251 12.15 4.31 19.38
C PHE A 251 11.21 4.36 20.58
N ALA A 252 11.79 4.40 21.77
CA ALA A 252 11.08 4.54 23.02
C ALA A 252 11.82 5.46 23.97
N GLU A 253 11.08 6.04 24.90
CA GLU A 253 11.62 6.83 26.01
C GLU A 253 11.23 6.17 27.34
N PRO A 254 12.11 6.15 28.34
CA PRO A 254 11.74 5.74 29.70
C PRO A 254 10.59 6.60 30.22
N LEU A 255 9.67 5.97 30.96
CA LEU A 255 8.68 6.70 31.75
C LEU A 255 9.34 7.10 33.07
N ASP A 256 9.36 8.41 33.35
CA ASP A 256 9.70 8.89 34.70
C ASP A 256 8.56 8.50 35.66
N ASP A 257 8.90 7.75 36.72
CA ASP A 257 8.01 7.48 37.86
C ASP A 257 7.85 8.72 38.79
#